data_AF-A0A821MBZ1-F1
#
_entry.id   AF-A0A821MBZ1-F1
#
_cell.length_a   1.000
_cell.length_b   1.000
_cell.length_c   1.000
_cell.angle_alpha   90.00
_cell.angle_beta   90.00
_cell.angle_gamma   90.00
#
_symmetry.space_group_name_H-M   'P 1'
#
loop_
_entity.id
_entity.type
_entity.pdbx_description
1 polymer ?
#
loop_
_entity_poly.entity_id
_entity_poly.type
_entity_poly.pdbx_seq_one_letter_code
_entity_poly.pdbx_strand_id
1 'polypeptide(L)' 'DIVLNVKAMRRIASMISSQVTIYEIENAKHDIFLSKQSVREKAFDLMFRWLRHLEEDW' A
#
# COMPACT_ATOMS: atom_id res chain seq x y z
N ASP A 1 -7.83 6.16 7.54
CA ASP A 1 -7.59 7.36 6.71
C ASP A 1 -8.78 8.30 6.87
N ILE A 2 -8.53 9.59 7.09
CA ILE A 2 -9.56 10.62 7.32
C ILE A 2 -10.00 11.31 6.01
N VAL A 3 -9.17 11.24 4.97
CA VAL A 3 -9.40 11.87 3.67
C VAL A 3 -10.05 10.88 2.71
N LEU A 4 -9.52 9.66 2.65
CA LEU A 4 -9.95 8.63 1.69
C LEU A 4 -10.69 7.47 2.38
N ASN A 5 -11.77 7.01 1.76
CA ASN A 5 -12.48 5.81 2.20
C ASN A 5 -11.72 4.54 1.75
N VAL A 6 -11.13 3.82 2.70
CA VAL A 6 -10.32 2.62 2.44
C VAL A 6 -11.10 1.52 1.70
N LYS A 7 -12.39 1.34 2.00
CA LYS A 7 -13.24 0.36 1.30
C LYS A 7 -13.46 0.73 -0.16
N ALA A 8 -13.65 2.03 -0.44
CA ALA A 8 -13.78 2.52 -1.80
C ALA A 8 -12.46 2.38 -2.57
N MET A 9 -11.32 2.72 -1.95
CA MET A 9 -9.99 2.53 -2.54
C MET A 9 -9.75 1.08 -2.95
N ARG A 10 -10.08 0.10 -2.09
CA ARG A 10 -9.99 -1.33 -2.43
C ARG A 10 -10.84 -1.70 -3.65
N ARG A 11 -12.06 -1.17 -3.74
CA ARG A 11 -12.97 -1.43 -4.88
C ARG A 11 -12.44 -0.82 -6.18
N ILE A 12 -11.86 0.38 -6.13
CA ILE A 12 -11.37 1.10 -7.31
C ILE A 12 -10.01 0.55 -7.75
N ALA A 13 -9.19 0.03 -6.84
CA ALA A 13 -7.85 -0.47 -7.15
C ALA A 13 -7.83 -1.50 -8.28
N SER A 14 -8.80 -2.42 -8.35
CA SER A 14 -8.90 -3.39 -9.44
C SER A 14 -9.24 -2.79 -10.81
N MET A 15 -9.64 -1.52 -10.86
CA MET A 15 -9.94 -0.80 -12.11
C MET A 15 -8.74 -0.01 -12.64
N ILE A 16 -7.65 0.11 -11.87
CA ILE A 16 -6.48 0.92 -12.23
C ILE A 16 -5.61 0.22 -13.30
N SER A 17 -5.45 -1.10 -13.19
CA SER A 17 -4.64 -1.92 -14.10
C SER A 17 -5.04 -3.40 -13.99
N SER A 18 -4.65 -4.21 -14.97
CA SER A 18 -4.77 -5.68 -14.91
C SER A 18 -3.86 -6.32 -13.87
N GLN A 19 -2.79 -5.63 -13.46
CA GLN A 19 -1.85 -6.07 -12.44
C GLN A 19 -1.75 -5.03 -11.33
N VAL A 20 -2.33 -5.33 -10.17
CA VAL A 20 -2.34 -4.46 -8.99
C VAL A 20 -2.14 -5.31 -7.73
N THR A 21 -1.26 -4.86 -6.84
CA THR A 21 -1.08 -5.42 -5.51
C THR A 21 -1.72 -4.51 -4.47
N ILE A 22 -2.59 -5.05 -3.61
CA ILE A 22 -3.32 -4.27 -2.60
C ILE A 22 -2.88 -4.72 -1.20
N TYR A 23 -2.40 -3.76 -0.40
CA TYR A 23 -2.11 -3.95 1.02
C TYR A 23 -2.93 -2.98 1.88
N GLU A 24 -3.41 -3.46 3.04
CA GLU A 24 -4.00 -2.62 4.07
C GLU A 24 -3.07 -2.57 5.29
N ILE A 25 -2.84 -1.37 5.81
CA ILE A 25 -2.04 -1.16 7.03
C ILE A 25 -2.90 -0.42 8.05
N GLU A 26 -3.25 -1.12 9.12
CA GLU A 26 -3.99 -0.56 10.24
C GLU A 26 -3.18 0.55 10.94
N ASN A 27 -3.88 1.54 11.51
CA ASN A 27 -3.30 2.70 12.20
C ASN A 27 -2.42 3.62 11.33
N ALA A 28 -2.47 3.46 9.99
CA ALA A 28 -1.82 4.36 9.06
C ALA A 28 -2.46 5.76 9.03
N LYS A 29 -1.60 6.78 8.96
CA LYS A 29 -1.99 8.13 8.53
C LYS A 29 -2.28 8.11 7.02
N HIS A 30 -2.94 9.17 6.54
CA HIS A 30 -3.15 9.41 5.11
C HIS A 30 -1.81 9.35 4.36
N ASP A 31 -0.84 10.16 4.80
CA ASP A 31 0.54 10.04 4.37
C ASP A 31 1.20 8.86 5.11
N ILE A 32 1.12 7.67 4.52
CA ILE A 32 1.48 6.42 5.20
C ILE A 32 2.94 6.40 5.69
N PHE A 33 3.87 6.97 4.91
CA PHE A 33 5.28 7.08 5.29
C PHE A 33 5.57 8.17 6.34
N LEU A 34 4.59 9.00 6.69
CA LEU A 34 4.66 9.94 7.82
C LEU A 34 3.97 9.41 9.08
N SER A 35 3.55 8.14 9.06
CA SER A 35 2.98 7.44 10.23
C SER A 35 4.03 7.19 11.33
N LYS A 36 3.58 6.65 12.47
CA LYS A 36 4.46 6.16 13.54
C LYS A 36 5.46 5.14 12.98
N GLN A 37 6.62 5.03 13.62
CA GLN A 37 7.73 4.21 13.16
C GLN A 37 7.32 2.78 12.76
N SER A 38 6.59 2.06 13.62
CA SER A 38 6.15 0.68 13.35
C SER A 38 5.30 0.55 12.07
N VAL A 39 4.42 1.51 11.80
CA VAL A 39 3.59 1.54 10.59
C VAL A 39 4.44 1.89 9.37
N ARG A 40 5.34 2.87 9.51
CA ARG A 40 6.23 3.31 8.43
C ARG A 40 7.19 2.19 8.00
N GLU A 41 7.78 1.47 8.94
CA GLU A 41 8.64 0.32 8.68
C GLU A 41 7.87 -0.78 7.92
N LYS A 42 6.65 -1.10 8.37
CA LYS A 42 5.78 -2.05 7.67
C LYS A 42 5.45 -1.59 6.24
N ALA A 43 5.21 -0.29 6.02
CA ALA A 43 4.95 0.24 4.69
C ALA A 43 6.16 0.10 3.76
N PHE A 44 7.36 0.45 4.24
CA PHE A 44 8.60 0.29 3.46
C PHE A 44 8.89 -1.17 3.13
N ASP A 45 8.73 -2.06 4.10
CA ASP A 45 8.94 -3.49 3.90
C ASP A 45 8.01 -4.07 2.82
N LEU A 46 6.71 -3.74 2.85
CA LEU A 46 5.77 -4.14 1.80
C LEU A 46 6.14 -3.55 0.43
N MET A 47 6.52 -2.28 0.36
CA MET A 47 6.96 -1.63 -0.87
C MET A 47 8.20 -2.31 -1.46
N PHE A 48 9.22 -2.60 -0.63
CA PHE A 48 10.44 -3.26 -1.10
C PHE A 48 10.21 -4.71 -1.50
N ARG A 49 9.29 -5.43 -0.85
CA ARG A 49 8.87 -6.76 -1.33
C ARG A 49 8.23 -6.68 -2.71
N TRP A 50 7.36 -5.69 -2.93
CA TRP A 50 6.73 -5.47 -4.22
C TRP A 50 7.77 -5.13 -5.30
N LEU A 51 8.75 -4.25 -5.00
CA LEU A 51 9.83 -3.92 -5.94
C LEU A 51 10.68 -5.14 -6.32
N ARG A 52 11.06 -5.98 -5.34
CA ARG A 52 11.82 -7.21 -5.62
C ARG A 52 11.03 -8.19 -6.49
N HIS A 53 9.74 -8.34 -6.24
CA HIS A 53 8.87 -9.18 -7.07
C HIS A 53 8.85 -8.69 -8.53
N LEU A 54 8.83 -7.37 -8.76
CA LEU A 54 8.94 -6.84 -10.10
C LEU A 54 10.29 -7.18 -10.74
N GLU A 55 11.40 -7.05 -10.02
CA GLU A 55 12.74 -7.38 -10.55
C GLU A 55 12.87 -8.87 -10.95
N GLU A 56 12.20 -9.77 -10.24
CA GLU A 56 12.22 -11.22 -10.53
C GLU A 56 11.33 -11.63 -11.71
N ASP A 57 10.32 -10.80 -12.06
CA ASP A 57 9.35 -11.06 -13.13
C ASP A 57 9.82 -10.56 -14.53
N TRP A 58 10.97 -9.87 -14.61
CA TRP A 58 11.63 -9.44 -15.87
C TRP A 58 12.64 -10.46 -16.39
#